data_AF-A0A831XY26-F1
#
_entry.id   AF-A0A831XY26-F1
#
_cell.length_a   1.000
_cell.length_b   1.000
_cell.length_c   1.000
_cell.angle_alpha   90.00
_cell.angle_beta   90.00
_cell.angle_gamma   90.00
#
_symmetry.space_group_name_H-M   'P 1'
#
loop_
_entity.id
_entity.type
_entity.pdbx_description
1 polymer ?
#
loop_
_entity_poly.entity_id
_entity_poly.type
_entity_poly.pdbx_seq_one_letter_code
_entity_poly.pdbx_strand_id
1 'polypeptide(L)'
;MELAVGLTEQGRVYVRRSDLERIARKMGLTADELAARLGAKPEQAGRGVRYIIEDGWSLVLGKILELEERVSRLEGRRAEGVDFDQALDAAIRHSAGPTGYAPLRAVKDYVVSKLGLSEAEFVERLAKLVAERRGKYILLEGGDEKIYINGRGYGYIKKTG
;
A
#
# COMPACT_ATOMS: atom_id res chain seq x y z
N MET A 1 -4.93 11.82 1.74
CA MET A 1 -5.24 13.10 1.08
C MET A 1 -6.03 12.79 -0.18
N GLU A 2 -7.32 13.07 -0.17
CA GLU A 2 -8.29 12.67 -1.20
C GLU A 2 -8.07 13.44 -2.51
N LEU A 3 -8.14 12.71 -3.64
CA LEU A 3 -8.27 13.32 -4.96
C LEU A 3 -9.67 13.92 -5.06
N ALA A 4 -9.78 15.23 -5.25
CA ALA A 4 -11.06 15.90 -5.45
C ALA A 4 -11.56 15.65 -6.89
N VAL A 5 -12.12 14.46 -7.11
CA VAL A 5 -12.78 14.09 -8.37
C VAL A 5 -14.26 14.40 -8.23
N GLY A 6 -14.75 15.37 -9.01
CA GLY A 6 -16.19 15.68 -9.08
C GLY A 6 -16.84 14.89 -10.21
N LEU A 7 -17.84 14.07 -9.87
CA LEU A 7 -18.76 13.46 -10.85
C LEU A 7 -19.90 14.44 -11.12
N THR A 8 -20.20 14.71 -12.40
CA THR A 8 -21.42 15.44 -12.77
C THR A 8 -22.51 14.48 -13.25
N GLU A 9 -23.76 14.93 -13.22
CA GLU A 9 -24.96 14.16 -13.60
C GLU A 9 -24.95 13.66 -15.06
N GLN A 10 -24.00 14.10 -15.89
CA GLN A 10 -23.86 13.72 -17.30
C GLN A 10 -22.71 12.70 -17.54
N GLY A 11 -22.18 12.06 -16.49
CA GLY A 11 -21.11 11.06 -16.62
C GLY A 11 -19.74 11.65 -16.94
N ARG A 12 -19.58 12.98 -16.86
CA ARG A 12 -18.31 13.67 -17.09
C ARG A 12 -17.53 13.75 -15.79
N VAL A 13 -16.25 13.40 -15.88
CA VAL A 13 -15.31 13.47 -14.75
C VAL A 13 -14.46 14.73 -14.90
N TYR A 14 -14.46 15.57 -13.87
CA TYR A 14 -13.64 16.77 -13.81
C TYR A 14 -12.43 16.54 -12.91
N VAL A 15 -11.23 16.76 -13.47
CA VAL A 15 -9.98 16.71 -12.72
C VAL A 15 -9.30 18.07 -12.78
N ARG A 16 -8.90 18.60 -11.61
CA ARG A 16 -8.13 19.85 -11.55
C ARG A 16 -6.73 19.62 -12.09
N ARG A 17 -6.16 20.63 -12.75
CA ARG A 17 -4.79 20.57 -13.25
C ARG A 17 -3.76 20.20 -12.18
N SER A 18 -3.87 20.77 -10.98
CA SER A 18 -2.96 20.49 -9.86
C SER A 18 -2.94 19.02 -9.43
N ASP A 19 -4.06 18.31 -9.54
CA ASP A 19 -4.16 16.89 -9.20
C ASP A 19 -3.57 16.03 -10.32
N LEU A 20 -3.85 16.40 -11.57
CA LEU A 20 -3.28 15.72 -12.73
C LEU A 20 -1.75 15.91 -12.81
N GLU A 21 -1.23 17.08 -12.46
CA GLU A 21 0.21 17.36 -12.38
C GLU A 21 0.90 16.49 -11.31
N ARG A 22 0.24 16.26 -10.17
CA ARG A 22 0.77 15.41 -9.09
C ARG A 22 0.95 13.96 -9.56
N ILE A 23 -0.01 13.45 -10.34
CA ILE A 23 0.03 12.10 -10.90
C ILE A 23 1.06 12.03 -12.02
N ALA A 24 1.04 12.99 -12.94
CA ALA A 24 1.94 13.05 -14.09
C ALA A 24 3.41 13.08 -13.67
N ARG A 25 3.77 13.84 -12.61
CA ARG A 25 5.13 13.90 -12.07
C ARG A 25 5.67 12.53 -11.65
N LYS A 26 4.83 11.65 -11.09
CA LYS A 26 5.24 10.28 -10.71
C LYS A 26 5.60 9.41 -11.91
N MET A 27 5.14 9.80 -13.10
CA MET A 27 5.35 9.11 -14.37
C MET A 27 6.37 9.84 -15.26
N GLY A 28 6.99 10.93 -14.79
CA GLY A 28 7.89 11.77 -15.58
C GLY A 28 7.18 12.54 -16.69
N LEU A 29 5.87 12.78 -16.55
CA LEU A 29 5.03 13.47 -17.54
C LEU A 29 4.54 14.82 -17.01
N THR A 30 4.09 15.68 -17.91
CA THR A 30 3.30 16.87 -17.62
C THR A 30 1.81 16.54 -17.56
N ALA A 31 1.01 17.39 -16.91
CA ALA A 31 -0.44 17.19 -16.85
C ALA A 31 -1.11 17.21 -18.23
N ASP A 32 -0.60 18.02 -19.16
CA ASP A 32 -1.13 18.10 -20.52
C ASP A 32 -0.84 16.81 -21.31
N GLU A 33 0.36 16.22 -21.14
CA GLU A 33 0.69 14.92 -21.73
C GLU A 33 -0.13 13.77 -21.13
N LEU A 34 -0.34 13.80 -19.82
CA LEU A 34 -1.19 12.81 -19.15
C LEU A 34 -2.66 12.98 -19.59
N ALA A 35 -3.16 14.21 -19.67
CA ALA A 35 -4.51 14.52 -20.16
C ALA A 35 -4.72 14.00 -21.59
N ALA A 36 -3.77 14.28 -22.50
CA ALA A 36 -3.82 13.81 -23.88
C ALA A 36 -3.88 12.27 -23.97
N ARG A 37 -3.10 11.56 -23.13
CA ARG A 37 -3.13 10.09 -23.05
C ARG A 37 -4.44 9.55 -22.49
N LEU A 38 -5.09 10.30 -21.61
CA LEU A 38 -6.40 9.99 -21.07
C LEU A 38 -7.55 10.43 -22.00
N GLY A 39 -7.26 11.00 -23.16
CA GLY A 39 -8.31 11.58 -24.03
C GLY A 39 -9.09 12.71 -23.35
N ALA A 40 -8.51 13.31 -22.30
CA ALA A 40 -9.12 14.37 -21.53
C ALA A 40 -8.88 15.71 -22.23
N LYS A 41 -9.94 16.50 -22.41
CA LYS A 41 -9.86 17.84 -23.01
C LYS A 41 -9.69 18.89 -21.92
N PRO A 42 -8.74 19.83 -22.05
CA PRO A 42 -8.68 20.97 -21.15
C PRO A 42 -9.89 21.87 -21.37
N GLU A 43 -10.58 22.22 -20.29
CA GLU A 43 -11.64 23.21 -20.24
C GLU A 43 -11.23 24.36 -19.31
N GLN A 44 -11.50 25.58 -19.75
CA GLN A 44 -11.25 26.78 -18.97
C GLN A 44 -12.31 26.90 -17.85
N ALA A 45 -11.88 26.85 -16.59
CA ALA A 45 -12.73 26.97 -15.42
C ALA A 45 -12.32 28.20 -14.60
N GLY A 46 -12.93 29.35 -14.89
CA GLY A 46 -12.60 30.63 -14.23
C GLY A 46 -11.16 31.04 -14.51
N ARG A 47 -10.35 31.26 -13.46
CA ARG A 47 -8.91 31.59 -13.57
C ARG A 47 -7.99 30.37 -13.75
N GLY A 48 -8.53 29.15 -13.85
CA GLY A 48 -7.75 27.92 -13.95
C GLY A 48 -8.20 26.99 -15.08
N VAL A 49 -7.46 25.89 -15.27
CA VAL A 49 -7.76 24.84 -16.25
C VAL A 49 -8.22 23.58 -15.51
N ARG A 50 -9.30 22.96 -16.00
CA ARG A 50 -9.76 21.62 -15.60
C ARG A 50 -9.69 20.70 -16.81
N TYR A 51 -9.57 19.40 -16.60
CA TYR A 51 -9.63 18.43 -17.69
C TYR A 51 -10.96 17.66 -17.60
N ILE A 52 -11.66 17.59 -18.72
CA ILE A 52 -12.90 16.84 -18.90
C ILE A 52 -12.61 15.56 -19.64
N ILE A 53 -13.07 14.45 -19.09
CA ILE A 53 -13.04 13.15 -19.75
C ILE A 53 -14.45 12.87 -20.28
N GLU A 54 -14.61 12.92 -21.60
CA GLU A 54 -15.85 12.57 -22.28
C GLU A 54 -15.73 11.13 -22.81
N ASP A 55 -16.47 10.23 -22.16
CA ASP A 55 -16.68 8.80 -22.42
C ASP A 55 -15.67 7.97 -23.26
N GLY A 56 -15.22 6.89 -22.62
CA GLY A 56 -14.21 5.92 -23.10
C GLY A 56 -13.38 5.36 -21.93
N TRP A 57 -13.35 6.09 -20.81
CA TRP A 57 -12.74 5.68 -19.54
C TRP A 57 -13.72 5.05 -18.56
N SER A 58 -15.02 5.06 -18.82
CA SER A 58 -16.01 4.32 -18.02
C SER A 58 -15.69 2.81 -17.99
N LEU A 59 -15.20 2.25 -19.10
CA LEU A 59 -14.75 0.87 -19.21
C LEU A 59 -13.38 0.62 -18.57
N VAL A 60 -12.47 1.60 -18.60
CA VAL A 60 -11.12 1.46 -18.03
C VAL A 60 -11.12 1.76 -16.54
N LEU A 61 -11.88 2.74 -16.06
CA LEU A 61 -12.17 2.97 -14.64
C LEU A 61 -13.03 1.84 -14.08
N GLY A 62 -14.01 1.34 -14.84
CA GLY A 62 -14.74 0.13 -14.49
C GLY A 62 -13.80 -1.07 -14.35
N LYS A 63 -12.85 -1.26 -15.27
CA LYS A 63 -11.82 -2.30 -15.16
C LYS A 63 -10.77 -2.04 -14.10
N ILE A 64 -10.42 -0.79 -13.80
CA ILE A 64 -9.47 -0.43 -12.73
C ILE A 64 -10.14 -0.64 -11.38
N LEU A 65 -11.41 -0.27 -11.23
CA LEU A 65 -12.19 -0.53 -10.02
C LEU A 65 -12.52 -2.02 -9.88
N GLU A 66 -12.82 -2.72 -10.97
CA GLU A 66 -12.96 -4.18 -10.97
C GLU A 66 -11.61 -4.86 -10.73
N LEU A 67 -10.48 -4.30 -11.20
CA LEU A 67 -9.13 -4.76 -10.88
C LEU A 67 -8.73 -4.40 -9.47
N GLU A 68 -9.16 -3.28 -8.90
CA GLU A 68 -8.92 -2.90 -7.51
C GLU A 68 -9.82 -3.71 -6.59
N GLU A 69 -11.05 -4.03 -6.99
CA GLU A 69 -11.96 -4.89 -6.25
C GLU A 69 -11.63 -6.38 -6.46
N ARG A 70 -11.03 -6.77 -7.61
CA ARG A 70 -10.43 -8.09 -7.82
C ARG A 70 -9.06 -8.17 -7.19
N VAL A 71 -8.27 -7.12 -7.11
CA VAL A 71 -7.02 -7.05 -6.34
C VAL A 71 -7.38 -7.06 -4.87
N SER A 72 -8.38 -6.34 -4.41
CA SER A 72 -8.88 -6.36 -3.04
C SER A 72 -9.61 -7.67 -2.70
N ARG A 73 -10.29 -8.33 -3.66
CA ARG A 73 -10.80 -9.71 -3.53
C ARG A 73 -9.72 -10.77 -3.74
N LEU A 74 -8.63 -10.50 -4.42
CA LEU A 74 -7.44 -11.39 -4.56
C LEU A 74 -6.43 -11.13 -3.45
N GLU A 75 -6.50 -10.01 -2.74
CA GLU A 75 -5.80 -9.66 -1.50
C GLU A 75 -6.63 -10.21 -0.34
N GLY A 76 -7.95 -10.09 -0.40
CA GLY A 76 -8.93 -10.76 0.45
C GLY A 76 -9.02 -12.28 0.23
N ARG A 77 -8.73 -12.80 -0.97
CA ARG A 77 -8.54 -14.24 -1.26
C ARG A 77 -7.08 -14.69 -1.23
N ARG A 78 -6.08 -13.79 -1.26
CA ARG A 78 -4.68 -14.11 -0.88
C ARG A 78 -4.52 -14.22 0.61
N ALA A 79 -5.43 -13.61 1.38
CA ALA A 79 -5.56 -13.86 2.81
C ALA A 79 -5.83 -15.35 3.14
N GLU A 80 -6.20 -16.17 2.16
CA GLU A 80 -6.34 -17.63 2.32
C GLU A 80 -5.15 -18.44 1.78
N GLY A 81 -4.04 -17.82 1.34
CA GLY A 81 -2.92 -18.55 0.71
C GLY A 81 -1.51 -18.18 1.12
N VAL A 82 -1.25 -17.00 1.69
CA VAL A 82 0.06 -16.69 2.29
C VAL A 82 -0.12 -16.59 3.79
N ASP A 83 0.18 -17.69 4.48
CA ASP A 83 0.21 -17.75 5.93
C ASP A 83 1.13 -16.63 6.46
N PHE A 84 0.63 -15.84 7.41
CA PHE A 84 1.37 -14.76 8.06
C PHE A 84 2.73 -15.27 8.58
N ASP A 85 2.78 -16.51 9.07
CA ASP A 85 4.01 -17.19 9.46
C ASP A 85 5.03 -17.29 8.32
N GLN A 86 4.60 -17.66 7.12
CA GLN A 86 5.51 -17.83 5.98
C GLN A 86 6.02 -16.48 5.48
N ALA A 87 5.16 -15.47 5.45
CA ALA A 87 5.57 -14.11 5.08
C ALA A 87 6.57 -13.55 6.10
N LEU A 88 6.33 -13.76 7.40
CA LEU A 88 7.21 -13.35 8.48
C LEU A 88 8.57 -14.07 8.41
N ASP A 89 8.55 -15.40 8.24
CA ASP A 89 9.77 -16.21 8.11
C ASP A 89 10.62 -15.76 6.91
N ALA A 90 9.98 -15.45 5.78
CA ALA A 90 10.67 -14.94 4.59
C ALA A 90 11.26 -13.55 4.83
N ALA A 91 10.51 -12.65 5.47
CA ALA A 91 10.95 -11.30 5.78
C ALA A 91 12.16 -11.28 6.72
N ILE A 92 12.15 -12.14 7.74
CA ILE A 92 13.26 -12.32 8.67
C ILE A 92 14.50 -12.81 7.91
N ARG A 93 14.37 -13.85 7.07
CA ARG A 93 15.50 -14.37 6.28
C ARG A 93 16.10 -13.33 5.33
N HIS A 94 15.25 -12.52 4.70
CA HIS A 94 15.69 -11.50 3.76
C HIS A 94 16.43 -10.33 4.44
N SER A 95 16.03 -10.00 5.67
CA SER A 95 16.52 -8.81 6.38
C SER A 95 17.50 -9.14 7.51
N ALA A 96 17.78 -10.43 7.76
CA ALA A 96 18.67 -10.86 8.82
C ALA A 96 20.13 -10.53 8.49
N GLY A 97 20.81 -9.93 9.47
CA GLY A 97 22.27 -9.77 9.43
C GLY A 97 23.01 -11.06 9.80
N PRO A 98 24.35 -11.00 9.93
CA PRO A 98 25.20 -12.16 10.22
C PRO A 98 24.84 -12.92 11.50
N THR A 99 24.22 -12.25 12.48
CA THR A 99 23.79 -12.82 13.77
C THR A 99 22.42 -13.53 13.71
N GLY A 100 21.74 -13.45 12.56
CA GLY A 100 20.39 -13.97 12.35
C GLY A 100 19.27 -13.07 12.89
N TYR A 101 19.60 -11.92 13.48
CA TYR A 101 18.62 -10.91 13.86
C TYR A 101 18.33 -9.99 12.67
N ALA A 102 17.05 -9.71 12.45
CA ALA A 102 16.53 -8.81 11.45
C ALA A 102 15.93 -7.56 12.11
N PRO A 103 16.13 -6.36 11.55
CA PRO A 103 15.44 -5.15 12.00
C PRO A 103 13.92 -5.33 11.86
N LEU A 104 13.19 -5.18 12.96
CA LEU A 104 11.76 -5.48 13.02
C LEU A 104 10.95 -4.50 12.14
N ARG A 105 11.43 -3.27 11.95
CA ARG A 105 10.83 -2.33 10.99
C ARG A 105 10.91 -2.85 9.55
N ALA A 106 12.08 -3.29 9.10
CA ALA A 106 12.24 -3.84 7.75
C ALA A 106 11.36 -5.08 7.55
N VAL A 107 11.26 -5.92 8.57
CA VAL A 107 10.35 -7.08 8.58
C VAL A 107 8.89 -6.65 8.50
N LYS A 108 8.46 -5.67 9.31
CA LYS A 108 7.10 -5.10 9.26
C LYS A 108 6.78 -4.58 7.88
N ASP A 109 7.62 -3.69 7.35
CA ASP A 109 7.39 -3.01 6.07
C ASP A 109 7.25 -4.04 4.93
N TYR A 110 8.08 -5.08 4.94
CA TYR A 110 7.98 -6.19 4.00
C TYR A 110 6.66 -6.96 4.15
N VAL A 111 6.28 -7.35 5.36
CA VAL A 111 5.07 -8.16 5.60
C VAL A 111 3.80 -7.37 5.31
N VAL A 112 3.74 -6.11 5.76
CA VAL A 112 2.64 -5.16 5.48
C VAL A 112 2.48 -4.97 3.98
N SER A 113 3.57 -4.68 3.26
CA SER A 113 3.51 -4.50 1.80
C SER A 113 3.11 -5.78 1.07
N LYS A 114 3.57 -6.94 1.53
CA LYS A 114 3.32 -8.22 0.86
C LYS A 114 1.92 -8.77 1.10
N LEU A 115 1.35 -8.52 2.28
CA LEU A 115 0.06 -9.04 2.70
C LEU A 115 -1.06 -7.99 2.65
N GLY A 116 -0.74 -6.73 2.32
CA GLY A 116 -1.72 -5.64 2.32
C GLY A 116 -2.29 -5.34 3.71
N LEU A 117 -1.52 -5.60 4.77
CA LEU A 117 -1.97 -5.40 6.16
C LEU A 117 -1.75 -3.96 6.59
N SER A 118 -2.61 -3.45 7.45
CA SER A 118 -2.28 -2.27 8.24
C SER A 118 -1.17 -2.57 9.25
N GLU A 119 -0.50 -1.53 9.75
CA GLU A 119 0.50 -1.71 10.80
C GLU A 119 -0.10 -2.29 12.09
N ALA A 120 -1.32 -1.88 12.45
CA ALA A 120 -2.02 -2.40 13.62
C ALA A 120 -2.30 -3.91 13.50
N GLU A 121 -2.76 -4.37 12.34
CA GLU A 121 -3.00 -5.80 12.08
C GLU A 121 -1.70 -6.61 12.12
N PHE A 122 -0.59 -6.06 11.62
CA PHE A 122 0.71 -6.71 11.74
C PHE A 122 1.10 -6.91 13.22
N VAL A 123 0.95 -5.86 14.04
CA VAL A 123 1.27 -5.94 15.49
C VAL A 123 0.40 -6.99 16.18
N GLU A 124 -0.91 -6.98 15.91
CA GLU A 124 -1.85 -7.94 16.51
C GLU A 124 -1.51 -9.38 16.12
N ARG A 125 -1.29 -9.64 14.83
CA ARG A 125 -0.94 -10.98 14.32
C ARG A 125 0.41 -11.45 14.82
N LEU A 126 1.41 -10.57 14.89
CA LEU A 126 2.72 -10.88 15.44
C LEU A 126 2.62 -11.21 16.94
N ALA A 127 1.85 -10.43 17.72
CA ALA A 127 1.63 -10.67 19.14
C ALA A 127 0.99 -12.04 19.38
N LYS A 128 -0.06 -12.35 18.61
CA LYS A 128 -0.74 -13.65 18.65
C LYS A 128 0.21 -14.79 18.30
N LEU A 129 0.99 -14.64 17.24
CA LEU A 129 1.90 -15.67 16.77
C LEU A 129 3.02 -15.96 17.77
N VAL A 130 3.63 -14.93 18.37
CA VAL A 130 4.67 -15.08 19.39
C VAL A 130 4.11 -15.75 20.65
N ALA A 131 2.86 -15.47 21.01
CA ALA A 131 2.19 -16.10 22.14
C ALA A 131 1.86 -17.59 21.87
N GLU A 132 1.38 -17.93 20.67
CA GLU A 132 1.02 -19.29 20.27
C GLU A 132 2.24 -20.17 20.01
N ARG A 133 3.29 -19.61 19.40
CA ARG A 133 4.53 -20.33 19.03
C ARG A 133 5.70 -19.91 19.91
N ARG A 134 5.54 -20.10 21.22
CA ARG A 134 6.56 -19.76 22.22
C ARG A 134 7.92 -20.34 21.84
N GLY A 135 8.92 -19.47 21.78
CA GLY A 135 10.30 -19.87 21.50
C GLY A 135 10.63 -20.17 20.04
N LYS A 136 9.72 -19.94 19.07
CA LYS A 136 10.03 -19.93 17.61
C LYS A 136 10.56 -18.57 17.13
N TYR A 137 10.21 -17.50 17.82
CA TYR A 137 10.67 -16.15 17.52
C TYR A 137 11.22 -15.49 18.78
N ILE A 138 12.38 -14.87 18.67
CA ILE A 138 13.00 -14.04 19.71
C ILE A 138 12.84 -12.58 19.30
N LEU A 139 12.25 -11.79 20.18
CA LEU A 139 12.17 -10.33 20.06
C LEU A 139 13.21 -9.68 20.97
N LEU A 140 13.84 -8.61 20.52
CA LEU A 140 14.89 -7.91 21.26
C LEU A 140 14.62 -6.39 21.31
N GLU A 141 14.74 -5.80 22.49
CA GLU A 141 14.34 -4.42 22.81
C GLU A 141 15.32 -3.32 22.34
N GLY A 142 16.34 -3.70 21.55
CA GLY A 142 17.39 -2.80 21.03
C GLY A 142 17.05 -2.16 19.68
N GLY A 143 17.88 -1.20 19.26
CA GLY A 143 17.72 -0.46 17.99
C GLY A 143 17.04 0.91 18.17
N ASP A 144 17.27 1.81 17.22
CA ASP A 144 16.76 3.18 17.24
C ASP A 144 15.25 3.25 16.97
N GLU A 145 14.73 2.28 16.20
CA GLU A 145 13.35 2.23 15.77
C GLU A 145 12.64 1.00 16.33
N LYS A 146 11.51 1.23 17.01
CA LYS A 146 10.81 0.20 17.79
C LYS A 146 9.38 0.01 17.32
N ILE A 147 8.95 -1.24 17.36
CA ILE A 147 7.55 -1.64 17.22
C ILE A 147 7.06 -2.10 18.59
N TYR A 148 5.93 -1.52 19.02
CA TYR A 148 5.37 -1.76 20.34
C TYR A 148 4.38 -2.93 20.29
N ILE A 149 4.68 -3.96 21.08
CA ILE A 149 3.85 -5.16 21.22
C ILE A 149 3.55 -5.32 22.70
N ASN A 150 2.26 -5.28 23.07
CA ASN A 150 1.79 -5.39 24.46
C ASN A 150 2.52 -4.42 25.43
N GLY A 151 2.74 -3.18 24.98
CA GLY A 151 3.39 -2.14 25.80
C GLY A 151 4.92 -2.22 25.91
N ARG A 152 5.57 -3.19 25.25
CA ARG A 152 7.04 -3.27 25.16
C ARG A 152 7.52 -2.98 23.75
N GLY A 153 8.59 -2.22 23.62
CA GLY A 153 9.16 -1.81 22.33
C GLY A 153 10.30 -2.73 21.89
N TYR A 154 10.14 -3.37 20.73
CA TYR A 154 11.14 -4.27 20.15
C TYR A 154 11.66 -3.69 18.83
N GLY A 155 12.97 -3.75 18.60
CA GLY A 155 13.57 -3.29 17.34
C GLY A 155 14.15 -4.41 16.49
N TYR A 156 14.30 -5.63 17.04
CA TYR A 156 14.79 -6.78 16.28
C TYR A 156 13.96 -8.03 16.53
N ILE A 157 13.95 -8.90 15.52
CA ILE A 157 13.36 -10.23 15.56
C ILE A 157 14.32 -11.26 14.97
N LYS A 158 14.33 -12.45 15.55
CA LYS A 158 15.05 -13.61 15.04
C LYS A 158 14.13 -14.82 15.07
N LYS A 159 14.21 -15.65 14.03
CA LYS A 159 13.62 -16.99 14.06
C LYS A 159 14.59 -17.95 14.73
N THR A 160 14.09 -18.75 15.65
CA THR A 160 14.79 -19.86 16.29
C THR A 160 14.34 -21.17 15.65
N GLY A 161 15.29 -21.96 15.14
CA GLY A 161 15.03 -23.13 14.31
C GLY A 161 15.72 -23.01 12.97
#